data_AF-A0AAJ6YZV8-F1
#
_entry.id   AF-A0AAJ6YZV8-F1
#
_cell.length_a   1.000
_cell.length_b   1.000
_cell.length_c   1.000
_cell.angle_alpha   90.00
_cell.angle_beta   90.00
_cell.angle_gamma   90.00
#
_symmetry.space_group_name_H-M   'P 1'
#
loop_
_entity.id
_entity.type
_entity.pdbx_description
1 polymer ?
#
loop_
_entity_poly.entity_id
_entity_poly.type
_entity_poly.pdbx_seq_one_letter_code
_entity_poly.pdbx_strand_id
1 'polypeptide(L)'
;MRVELPDCKRCCCIIPLRYGIIVFGYLNLIFAVLVVSLETWLAVGDSKKLTMTMYRGLSFYTQMWLPVFLYILEIVFNIILLIGAHLKLSRLLRIYYYYGITTTLASFLTLFVVKHRQIHHDFENTIIDLSFVFCGFALQIYLLLLIRTELKKLRSNQLSFINHVSEVMVDAPHGGQGRNPL
;
A
#
# COMPACT_ATOMS: atom_id res chain seq x y z
N MET A 1 7.38 2.00 24.92
CA MET A 1 8.03 1.22 23.85
C MET A 1 7.55 1.74 22.50
N ARG A 2 8.42 2.37 21.70
CA ARG A 2 8.08 2.70 20.31
C ARG A 2 8.16 1.39 19.54
N VAL A 3 7.02 0.87 19.12
CA VAL A 3 6.98 -0.30 18.23
C VAL A 3 7.58 0.13 16.90
N GLU A 4 8.86 -0.15 16.70
CA GLU A 4 9.52 0.04 15.41
C GLU A 4 9.01 -1.06 14.48
N LEU A 5 8.05 -0.70 13.62
CA LEU A 5 7.58 -1.63 12.59
C LEU A 5 8.77 -2.04 11.69
N PRO A 6 8.87 -3.33 11.32
CA PRO A 6 10.02 -3.84 10.59
C PRO A 6 10.23 -3.08 9.29
N ASP A 7 11.43 -2.50 9.13
CA ASP A 7 11.86 -1.94 7.85
C ASP A 7 12.08 -3.11 6.88
N CYS A 8 11.08 -3.41 6.04
CA CYS A 8 11.18 -4.39 4.96
C CYS A 8 12.20 -3.92 3.89
N LYS A 9 13.50 -3.97 4.19
CA LYS A 9 14.57 -3.59 3.24
C LYS A 9 14.67 -4.55 2.05
N ARG A 10 14.05 -5.74 2.14
CA ARG A 10 14.02 -6.79 1.10
C ARG A 10 12.65 -7.48 1.11
N CYS A 11 11.99 -7.56 -0.04
CA CYS A 11 10.88 -8.48 -0.26
C CYS A 11 11.46 -9.85 -0.66
N CYS A 12 10.95 -10.95 -0.09
CA CYS A 12 11.30 -12.35 -0.40
C CYS A 12 12.53 -12.53 -1.30
N CYS A 13 13.69 -12.42 -0.66
CA CYS A 13 15.04 -12.75 -1.11
C CYS A 13 15.76 -11.93 -2.21
N ILE A 14 15.16 -11.35 -3.27
CA ILE A 14 15.99 -10.78 -4.38
C ILE A 14 15.46 -9.49 -5.05
N ILE A 15 14.18 -9.15 -4.92
CA ILE A 15 13.59 -8.09 -5.76
C ILE A 15 13.77 -6.70 -5.12
N PRO A 16 14.33 -5.70 -5.84
CA PRO A 16 14.37 -4.32 -5.37
C PRO A 16 12.97 -3.78 -5.07
N LEU A 17 12.81 -3.19 -3.89
CA LEU A 17 11.55 -2.69 -3.30
C LEU A 17 10.63 -1.96 -4.31
N ARG A 18 11.22 -1.19 -5.23
CA ARG A 18 10.50 -0.45 -6.28
C ARG A 18 9.85 -1.34 -7.33
N TYR A 19 10.56 -2.37 -7.79
CA TYR A 19 9.99 -3.29 -8.77
C TYR A 19 8.83 -4.06 -8.16
N GLY A 20 8.88 -4.38 -6.87
CA GLY A 20 7.75 -4.96 -6.15
C GLY A 20 6.49 -4.10 -6.21
N ILE A 21 6.61 -2.78 -5.93
CA ILE A 21 5.46 -1.85 -5.99
C ILE A 21 4.92 -1.73 -7.42
N ILE A 22 5.80 -1.62 -8.41
CA ILE A 22 5.41 -1.47 -9.82
C ILE A 22 4.70 -2.73 -10.32
N VAL A 23 5.29 -3.90 -10.11
CA VAL A 23 4.71 -5.19 -10.52
C VAL A 23 3.37 -5.41 -9.84
N PHE A 24 3.29 -5.18 -8.52
CA PHE A 24 2.04 -5.34 -7.80
C PHE A 24 0.98 -4.33 -8.26
N GLY A 25 1.36 -3.06 -8.49
CA GLY A 25 0.45 -2.04 -9.01
C GLY A 25 -0.13 -2.39 -10.37
N TYR A 26 0.69 -2.90 -11.30
CA TYR A 26 0.22 -3.39 -12.60
C TYR A 26 -0.69 -4.61 -12.48
N LEU A 27 -0.33 -5.59 -11.64
CA LEU A 27 -1.17 -6.76 -11.39
C LEU A 27 -2.54 -6.33 -10.85
N ASN A 28 -2.57 -5.46 -9.84
CA ASN A 28 -3.82 -4.97 -9.25
C ASN A 28 -4.66 -4.21 -10.28
N LEU A 29 -4.03 -3.43 -11.17
CA LEU A 29 -4.74 -2.70 -12.22
C LEU A 29 -5.34 -3.64 -13.27
N ILE A 30 -4.60 -4.66 -13.71
CA ILE A 30 -5.10 -5.69 -14.62
C ILE A 30 -6.28 -6.44 -13.99
N PHE A 31 -6.14 -6.86 -12.73
CA PHE A 31 -7.23 -7.51 -12.00
C PHE A 31 -8.46 -6.62 -11.87
N ALA A 32 -8.30 -5.34 -11.52
CA ALA A 32 -9.42 -4.40 -11.42
C ALA A 32 -10.15 -4.23 -12.77
N VAL A 33 -9.41 -4.09 -13.88
CA VAL A 33 -10.00 -3.96 -15.22
C VAL A 33 -10.71 -5.24 -15.64
N LEU A 34 -10.13 -6.42 -15.35
CA LEU A 34 -10.76 -7.71 -15.64
C LEU A 34 -12.08 -7.88 -14.88
N VAL A 35 -12.09 -7.55 -13.58
CA VAL A 35 -13.29 -7.65 -12.75
C VAL A 35 -14.37 -6.69 -13.24
N VAL A 36 -14.04 -5.42 -13.50
CA VAL A 36 -15.01 -4.47 -14.05
C VAL A 36 -15.57 -4.95 -15.39
N SER A 37 -14.72 -5.46 -16.28
CA SER A 37 -15.14 -5.96 -17.59
C SER A 37 -16.12 -7.14 -17.44
N LEU A 38 -15.80 -8.09 -16.55
CA LEU A 38 -16.63 -9.25 -16.29
C LEU A 38 -17.98 -8.88 -15.64
N GLU A 39 -17.96 -7.97 -14.67
CA GLU A 39 -19.17 -7.41 -14.05
C GLU A 39 -20.06 -6.69 -15.08
N THR A 40 -19.47 -5.87 -15.96
CA THR A 40 -20.23 -5.19 -17.03
C THR A 40 -20.80 -6.19 -18.04
N TRP A 41 -20.08 -7.25 -18.39
CA TRP A 41 -20.55 -8.28 -19.29
C TRP A 41 -21.74 -9.06 -18.70
N LEU A 42 -21.66 -9.43 -17.43
CA LEU A 42 -22.75 -10.06 -16.70
C LEU A 42 -23.97 -9.14 -16.54
N ALA A 43 -23.74 -7.84 -16.32
CA ALA A 43 -24.79 -6.84 -16.15
C ALA A 43 -25.62 -6.59 -17.42
N VAL A 44 -25.04 -6.80 -18.61
CA VAL A 44 -25.72 -6.63 -19.91
C VAL A 44 -26.86 -7.65 -20.09
N GLY A 45 -26.81 -8.79 -19.40
CA GLY A 45 -27.83 -9.85 -19.51
C GLY A 45 -29.04 -9.71 -18.57
N ASP A 46 -28.92 -9.05 -17.41
CA ASP A 46 -29.95 -9.11 -16.37
C ASP A 46 -29.93 -7.86 -15.45
N SER A 47 -30.38 -6.71 -15.98
CA SER A 47 -30.19 -5.38 -15.37
C SER A 47 -30.95 -5.09 -14.06
N LYS A 48 -31.68 -6.07 -13.49
CA LYS A 48 -32.55 -5.87 -12.31
C LYS A 48 -32.20 -6.72 -11.08
N LYS A 49 -31.19 -7.58 -11.15
CA LYS A 49 -30.83 -8.44 -10.02
C LYS A 49 -29.75 -7.80 -9.15
N LEU A 50 -29.83 -8.10 -7.85
CA LEU A 50 -28.84 -7.77 -6.85
C LEU A 50 -27.55 -8.53 -7.23
N THR A 51 -26.58 -7.85 -7.83
CA THR A 51 -25.33 -8.50 -8.24
C THR A 51 -24.43 -8.70 -7.03
N MET A 52 -23.95 -9.93 -6.88
CA MET A 52 -22.97 -10.30 -5.86
C MET A 52 -21.59 -9.80 -6.33
N THR A 53 -21.13 -8.68 -5.77
CA THR A 53 -19.82 -8.11 -6.15
C THR A 53 -18.75 -8.45 -5.11
N MET A 54 -17.56 -8.83 -5.58
CA MET A 54 -16.42 -9.18 -4.72
C MET A 54 -15.39 -8.05 -4.67
N TYR A 55 -15.42 -7.22 -3.63
CA TYR A 55 -14.43 -6.17 -3.42
C TYR A 55 -13.46 -6.56 -2.31
N ARG A 56 -12.16 -6.70 -2.61
CA ARG A 56 -11.11 -7.12 -1.65
C ARG A 56 -11.44 -8.40 -0.87
N GLY A 57 -12.04 -9.38 -1.55
CA GLY A 57 -12.45 -10.66 -0.95
C GLY A 57 -13.74 -10.60 -0.15
N LEU A 58 -14.34 -9.42 0.04
CA LEU A 58 -15.68 -9.28 0.59
C LEU A 58 -16.72 -9.41 -0.52
N SER A 59 -17.58 -10.41 -0.40
CA SER A 59 -18.81 -10.45 -1.19
C SER A 59 -19.92 -9.71 -0.47
N PHE A 60 -20.52 -8.71 -1.11
CA PHE A 60 -21.73 -8.06 -0.61
C PHE A 60 -22.71 -7.76 -1.73
N TYR A 61 -23.99 -7.87 -1.38
CA TYR A 61 -25.09 -7.50 -2.23
C TYR A 61 -25.32 -6.00 -2.10
N THR A 62 -25.10 -5.27 -3.18
CA THR A 62 -25.17 -3.81 -3.22
C THR A 62 -25.76 -3.35 -4.55
N GLN A 63 -26.21 -2.10 -4.59
CA GLN A 63 -26.72 -1.46 -5.81
C GLN A 63 -25.55 -1.26 -6.80
N MET A 64 -25.76 -1.60 -8.07
CA MET A 64 -24.73 -1.66 -9.14
C MET A 64 -23.82 -0.42 -9.26
N TRP A 65 -24.32 0.78 -8.98
CA TRP A 65 -23.53 2.01 -9.08
C TRP A 65 -22.35 2.09 -8.10
N LEU A 66 -22.49 1.52 -6.90
CA LEU A 66 -21.50 1.61 -5.83
C LEU A 66 -20.23 0.79 -6.14
N PRO A 67 -20.30 -0.50 -6.52
CA PRO A 67 -19.11 -1.26 -6.90
C PRO A 67 -18.43 -0.67 -8.13
N VAL A 68 -19.19 -0.20 -9.14
CA VAL A 68 -18.62 0.49 -10.31
C VAL A 68 -17.82 1.72 -9.87
N PHE A 69 -18.37 2.55 -8.99
CA PHE A 69 -17.68 3.73 -8.47
C PHE A 69 -16.41 3.36 -7.67
N LEU A 70 -16.47 2.32 -6.83
CA LEU A 70 -15.31 1.84 -6.07
C LEU A 70 -14.18 1.36 -6.98
N TYR A 71 -14.49 0.58 -8.03
CA TYR A 71 -13.48 0.13 -8.98
C TYR A 71 -12.88 1.26 -9.80
N ILE A 72 -13.66 2.26 -10.20
CA ILE A 72 -13.14 3.45 -10.87
C ILE A 72 -12.12 4.16 -9.96
N LEU A 73 -12.46 4.35 -8.68
CA LEU A 73 -11.52 4.93 -7.72
C LEU A 73 -10.26 4.06 -7.58
N GLU A 74 -10.40 2.75 -7.47
CA GLU A 74 -9.26 1.84 -7.36
C GLU A 74 -8.33 1.92 -8.58
N ILE A 75 -8.88 2.00 -9.79
CA ILE A 75 -8.10 2.21 -11.03
C ILE A 75 -7.35 3.54 -10.96
N VAL A 76 -8.03 4.64 -10.62
CA VAL A 76 -7.42 5.99 -10.53
C VAL A 76 -6.28 6.00 -9.51
N PHE A 77 -6.49 5.44 -8.31
CA PHE A 77 -5.46 5.40 -7.29
C PHE A 77 -4.30 4.46 -7.66
N ASN A 78 -4.55 3.34 -8.32
CA ASN A 78 -3.48 2.47 -8.84
C ASN A 78 -2.62 3.19 -9.90
N ILE A 79 -3.22 4.01 -10.77
CA ILE A 79 -2.47 4.86 -11.72
C ILE A 79 -1.61 5.88 -10.96
N ILE A 80 -2.16 6.54 -9.94
CA ILE A 80 -1.41 7.50 -9.09
C ILE A 80 -0.23 6.81 -8.41
N LEU A 81 -0.41 5.60 -7.88
CA LEU A 81 0.67 4.79 -7.31
C LEU A 81 1.74 4.49 -8.34
N LEU A 82 1.34 4.10 -9.55
CA LEU A 82 2.26 3.75 -10.62
C LEU A 82 3.13 4.94 -11.03
N ILE A 83 2.50 6.10 -11.27
CA ILE A 83 3.17 7.36 -11.59
C ILE A 83 4.11 7.75 -10.43
N GLY A 84 3.63 7.64 -9.20
CA GLY A 84 4.43 7.91 -8.00
C GLY A 84 5.67 7.04 -7.92
N ALA A 85 5.52 5.73 -8.18
CA ALA A 85 6.59 4.75 -8.13
C ALA A 85 7.64 4.99 -9.23
N HIS A 86 7.22 5.33 -10.45
CA HIS A 86 8.11 5.64 -11.57
C HIS A 86 8.84 6.98 -11.37
N LEU A 87 8.12 8.05 -11.01
CA LEU A 87 8.68 9.40 -10.88
C LEU A 87 9.35 9.66 -9.52
N LYS A 88 9.35 8.69 -8.60
CA LYS A 88 9.90 8.80 -7.24
C LYS A 88 9.32 9.99 -6.45
N LEU A 89 8.08 10.36 -6.75
CA LEU A 89 7.40 11.50 -6.13
C LEU A 89 6.79 11.10 -4.79
N SER A 90 7.45 11.48 -3.70
CA SER A 90 7.01 11.19 -2.32
C SER A 90 5.62 11.74 -1.99
N ARG A 91 5.18 12.82 -2.65
CA ARG A 91 3.82 13.38 -2.48
C ARG A 91 2.74 12.41 -2.98
N LEU A 92 2.90 11.84 -4.18
CA LEU A 92 1.92 10.91 -4.76
C LEU A 92 1.85 9.60 -3.96
N LEU A 93 3.01 9.04 -3.58
CA LEU A 93 3.06 7.86 -2.72
C LEU A 93 2.36 8.10 -1.38
N ARG A 94 2.48 9.30 -0.81
CA ARG A 94 1.84 9.64 0.46
C ARG A 94 0.32 9.75 0.33
N ILE A 95 -0.18 10.36 -0.75
CA ILE A 95 -1.62 10.42 -1.03
C ILE A 95 -2.19 9.01 -1.16
N TYR A 96 -1.54 8.16 -1.95
CA TYR A 96 -1.96 6.76 -2.07
C TYR A 96 -1.88 6.01 -0.74
N TYR A 97 -0.84 6.24 0.07
CA TYR A 97 -0.70 5.59 1.38
C TYR A 97 -1.88 5.90 2.31
N TYR A 98 -2.33 7.16 2.38
CA TYR A 98 -3.52 7.52 3.17
C TYR A 98 -4.79 6.87 2.62
N TYR A 99 -4.96 6.87 1.29
CA TYR A 99 -6.08 6.18 0.64
C TYR A 99 -6.06 4.66 0.93
N GLY A 100 -4.89 4.02 0.88
CA GLY A 100 -4.74 2.61 1.18
C GLY A 100 -5.13 2.29 2.63
N ILE A 101 -4.74 3.12 3.59
CA ILE A 101 -5.14 2.97 5.00
C ILE A 101 -6.65 3.12 5.16
N THR A 102 -7.24 4.19 4.64
CA THR A 102 -8.68 4.45 4.80
C THR A 102 -9.51 3.35 4.17
N THR A 103 -9.13 2.87 2.99
CA THR A 103 -9.81 1.75 2.33
C THR A 103 -9.63 0.42 3.07
N THR A 104 -8.45 0.14 3.64
CA THR A 104 -8.28 -1.06 4.49
C THR A 104 -9.15 -1.01 5.73
N LEU A 105 -9.22 0.15 6.39
CA LEU A 105 -10.04 0.34 7.58
C LEU A 105 -11.52 0.21 7.23
N ALA A 106 -11.98 0.82 6.14
CA ALA A 106 -13.34 0.69 5.65
C ALA A 106 -13.70 -0.78 5.36
N SER A 107 -12.79 -1.51 4.68
CA SER A 107 -12.99 -2.94 4.39
C SER A 107 -13.04 -3.80 5.67
N PHE A 108 -12.24 -3.43 6.68
CA PHE A 108 -12.25 -4.14 7.96
C PHE A 108 -13.55 -3.90 8.74
N LEU A 109 -14.07 -2.68 8.70
CA LEU A 109 -15.36 -2.34 9.30
C LEU A 109 -16.51 -3.06 8.60
N THR A 110 -16.51 -3.11 7.27
CA THR A 110 -17.55 -3.83 6.51
C THR A 110 -17.53 -5.32 6.80
N LEU A 111 -16.34 -5.94 6.91
CA LEU A 111 -16.22 -7.33 7.36
C LEU A 111 -16.88 -7.56 8.72
N PHE A 112 -16.58 -6.71 9.70
CA PHE A 112 -17.10 -6.86 11.04
C PHE A 112 -18.63 -6.77 11.05
N VAL A 113 -19.20 -5.79 10.35
CA VAL A 113 -20.65 -5.61 10.24
C VAL A 113 -21.32 -6.78 9.51
N VAL A 114 -20.75 -7.24 8.39
CA VAL A 114 -21.30 -8.34 7.59
C VAL A 114 -21.23 -9.65 8.37
N LYS A 115 -20.06 -10.01 8.92
CA LYS A 115 -19.90 -11.24 9.71
C LYS A 115 -20.74 -11.23 10.98
N HIS A 116 -20.85 -10.09 11.67
CA HIS A 116 -21.71 -9.98 12.86
C HIS A 116 -23.17 -10.28 12.53
N ARG A 117 -23.65 -9.88 11.35
CA ARG A 117 -25.02 -10.19 10.90
C ARG A 117 -25.19 -11.66 10.48
N GLN A 118 -24.11 -12.34 10.12
CA GLN A 118 -24.12 -13.64 9.43
C GLN A 118 -23.74 -14.81 10.35
N ILE A 119 -23.75 -14.60 11.67
CA ILE A 119 -23.43 -15.59 12.73
C ILE A 119 -24.28 -16.88 12.67
N HIS A 120 -25.31 -16.96 11.82
CA HIS A 120 -26.27 -18.06 11.77
C HIS A 120 -26.20 -19.01 10.56
N HIS A 121 -25.25 -18.89 9.63
CA HIS A 121 -25.17 -19.81 8.48
C HIS A 121 -23.82 -20.52 8.33
N ASP A 122 -23.91 -21.85 8.11
CA ASP A 122 -22.93 -22.83 7.63
C ASP A 122 -21.44 -22.52 7.83
N PHE A 123 -20.82 -23.25 8.77
CA PHE A 123 -19.43 -23.10 9.21
C PHE A 123 -18.39 -23.43 8.12
N GLU A 124 -18.67 -24.34 7.19
CA GLU A 124 -17.64 -24.81 6.24
C GLU A 124 -17.30 -23.78 5.15
N ASN A 125 -18.31 -23.19 4.50
CA ASN A 125 -18.10 -22.12 3.51
C ASN A 125 -17.51 -20.85 4.15
N THR A 126 -17.84 -20.62 5.43
CA THR A 126 -17.36 -19.49 6.22
C THR A 126 -15.84 -19.48 6.37
N ILE A 127 -15.17 -20.63 6.45
CA ILE A 127 -13.72 -20.76 6.63
C ILE A 127 -12.97 -20.39 5.35
N ILE A 128 -13.44 -20.89 4.20
CA ILE A 128 -12.82 -20.61 2.89
C ILE A 128 -12.92 -19.11 2.58
N ASP A 129 -14.10 -18.53 2.75
CA ASP A 129 -14.32 -17.08 2.56
C ASP A 129 -13.43 -16.25 3.48
N LEU A 130 -13.30 -16.64 4.75
CA LEU A 130 -12.45 -15.93 5.71
C LEU A 130 -10.97 -16.02 5.31
N SER A 131 -10.53 -17.14 4.74
CA SER A 131 -9.15 -17.32 4.26
C SER A 131 -8.85 -16.42 3.06
N PHE A 132 -9.75 -16.34 2.09
CA PHE A 132 -9.62 -15.42 0.94
C PHE A 132 -9.56 -13.96 1.39
N VAL A 133 -10.46 -13.57 2.29
CA VAL A 133 -10.46 -12.25 2.91
C VAL A 133 -9.12 -11.99 3.59
N PHE A 134 -8.67 -12.90 4.46
CA PHE A 134 -7.41 -12.74 5.20
C PHE A 134 -6.21 -12.59 4.27
N CYS A 135 -6.15 -13.39 3.21
CA CYS A 135 -5.13 -13.28 2.17
C CYS A 135 -5.16 -11.90 1.50
N GLY A 136 -6.35 -11.39 1.13
CA GLY A 136 -6.53 -10.05 0.56
C GLY A 136 -6.05 -8.94 1.51
N PHE A 137 -6.37 -9.03 2.80
CA PHE A 137 -5.87 -8.09 3.81
C PHE A 137 -4.36 -8.19 3.99
N ALA A 138 -3.79 -9.39 4.03
CA ALA A 138 -2.36 -9.59 4.14
C ALA A 138 -1.62 -8.95 2.96
N LEU A 139 -2.11 -9.15 1.72
CA LEU A 139 -1.56 -8.52 0.51
C LEU A 139 -1.66 -7.00 0.56
N GLN A 140 -2.80 -6.45 1.01
CA GLN A 140 -3.01 -5.01 1.09
C GLN A 140 -2.13 -4.35 2.17
N ILE A 141 -2.00 -4.99 3.34
CA ILE A 141 -1.08 -4.56 4.41
C ILE A 141 0.36 -4.63 3.93
N TYR A 142 0.72 -5.72 3.24
CA TYR A 142 2.04 -5.88 2.65
C TYR A 142 2.37 -4.74 1.67
N LEU A 143 1.45 -4.38 0.77
CA LEU A 143 1.62 -3.24 -0.13
C LEU A 143 1.76 -1.91 0.63
N LEU A 144 0.96 -1.68 1.68
CA LEU A 144 1.08 -0.48 2.52
C LEU A 144 2.44 -0.37 3.20
N LEU A 145 2.96 -1.48 3.72
CA LEU A 145 4.31 -1.55 4.30
C LEU A 145 5.38 -1.24 3.25
N LEU A 146 5.23 -1.79 2.04
CA LEU A 146 6.15 -1.56 0.93
C LEU A 146 6.26 -0.07 0.58
N ILE A 147 5.11 0.61 0.47
CA ILE A 147 5.03 2.05 0.20
C ILE A 147 5.63 2.87 1.35
N ARG A 148 5.34 2.48 2.60
CA ARG A 148 5.91 3.14 3.78
C ARG A 148 7.44 3.05 3.79
N THR A 149 7.99 1.89 3.45
CA THR A 149 9.45 1.71 3.38
C THR A 149 10.06 2.56 2.26
N GLU A 150 9.45 2.63 1.07
CA GLU A 150 9.93 3.55 0.02
C GLU A 150 9.83 5.02 0.45
N LEU A 151 8.75 5.44 1.11
CA LEU A 151 8.62 6.80 1.66
C LEU A 151 9.72 7.15 2.67
N LYS A 152 10.06 6.20 3.57
CA LYS A 152 11.15 6.38 4.55
C LYS A 152 12.51 6.47 3.85
N LYS A 153 12.74 5.64 2.82
CA LYS A 153 13.96 5.65 2.01
C LYS A 153 14.15 6.96 1.25
N LEU A 154 13.09 7.48 0.62
CA LEU A 154 13.12 8.78 -0.07
C LEU A 154 13.43 9.93 0.89
N ARG A 155 12.85 9.90 2.10
CA ARG A 155 13.14 10.90 3.14
C ARG A 155 14.58 10.82 3.63
N SER A 156 15.11 9.61 3.84
CA SER A 156 16.50 9.41 4.27
C SER A 156 17.50 9.88 3.22
N ASN A 157 17.25 9.63 1.93
CA ASN A 157 18.13 10.09 0.85
C ASN A 157 18.17 11.63 0.74
N GLN A 158 17.06 12.33 1.01
CA GLN A 158 17.06 13.79 1.09
C GLN A 158 17.91 14.33 2.25
N LEU A 159 17.90 13.65 3.40
CA LEU A 159 18.70 14.05 4.57
C LEU A 159 20.18 13.70 4.39
N SER A 160 20.50 12.60 3.72
CA SER A 160 21.88 12.19 3.43
C SER A 160 22.61 13.14 2.48
N PHE A 161 21.90 13.87 1.62
CA PHE A 161 22.53 14.83 0.69
C PHE A 161 22.94 16.15 1.39
N ILE A 162 22.49 16.38 2.63
CA ILE A 162 22.75 17.61 3.38
C ILE A 162 24.05 17.54 4.22
N ASN A 163 24.74 16.39 4.24
CA ASN A 163 25.83 16.14 5.22
C ASN A 163 27.19 15.74 4.61
N HIS A 164 27.59 16.33 3.48
CA HIS A 164 28.94 16.15 2.91
C HIS A 164 29.87 17.36 3.05
N VAL A 165 29.44 18.45 3.70
CA VAL A 165 30.23 19.69 3.81
C VAL A 165 30.57 20.05 5.28
N SER A 166 30.06 19.32 6.26
CA SER A 166 30.20 19.66 7.69
C SER A 166 31.33 18.94 8.45
N GLU A 167 32.06 18.01 7.82
CA GLU A 167 33.27 17.43 8.43
C GLU A 167 34.51 18.23 8.01
N VAL A 168 34.62 19.47 8.49
CA VAL A 168 35.92 20.15 8.59
C VAL A 168 36.50 19.77 9.95
N MET A 169 37.38 18.76 9.96
CA MET A 169 38.27 18.52 11.09
C MET A 169 39.27 19.68 11.15
N VAL A 170 39.08 20.60 12.09
CA VAL A 170 40.15 21.51 12.51
C VAL A 170 40.96 20.77 13.56
N ASP A 171 42.04 20.13 13.13
CA ASP A 171 43.11 19.76 14.05
C ASP A 171 43.75 21.04 14.56
N ALA A 172 43.46 21.39 15.81
CA ALA A 172 44.19 22.44 16.51
C ALA A 172 45.55 21.84 16.94
N PRO A 173 46.69 22.36 16.45
CA PRO A 173 47.99 21.86 16.88
C PRO A 173 48.16 22.11 18.39
N HIS A 174 48.44 21.02 19.09
CA HIS A 174 48.86 21.01 20.49
C HIS A 174 50.14 21.84 20.69
N GLY A 175 50.13 22.61 21.77
CA GLY A 175 51.33 22.84 22.58
C GLY A 175 52.16 24.06 22.21
N GLY A 176 51.99 25.13 22.98
CA GLY A 176 53.04 26.12 23.14
C GLY A 176 54.25 25.51 23.85
N GLN A 177 55.45 25.85 23.38
CA GLN A 177 56.67 25.83 24.20
C GLN A 177 57.64 26.85 23.60
N GLY A 178 57.95 27.90 24.35
CA GLY A 178 58.67 29.07 23.87
C GLY A 178 60.18 28.92 23.74
N ARG A 179 60.80 29.93 23.11
CA ARG A 179 61.99 30.68 23.56
C ARG A 179 62.61 31.42 22.35
N ASN A 180 62.68 32.75 22.45
CA ASN A 180 63.58 33.57 21.63
C ASN A 180 65.01 33.39 22.15
N PRO A 181 66.01 33.13 21.28
CA PRO A 181 67.38 33.56 21.52
C PRO A 181 67.62 34.95 20.91
N LEU A 182 68.49 35.68 21.61
CA LEU A 182 68.98 37.05 21.42
C LEU A 182 69.26 37.48 19.98
#